data_AF-A0A553DCT6-F1
#
_entry.id   AF-A0A553DCT6-F1
#
_cell.length_a   1.000
_cell.length_b   1.000
_cell.length_c   1.000
_cell.angle_alpha   90.00
_cell.angle_beta   90.00
_cell.angle_gamma   90.00
#
_symmetry.space_group_name_H-M   'P 1'
#
loop_
_entity.id
_entity.type
_entity.pdbx_description
1 polymer ?
#
loop_
_entity_poly.entity_id
_entity_poly.type
_entity_poly.pdbx_seq_one_letter_code
_entity_poly.pdbx_strand_id
1 'polypeptide(L)'
;MNKIIIFSFLIFQFNITFSQEISTEIQGKKIGYFVSLEKKLKSELFNSGQTYMSLDDSAQPIIYKRKEKEIPDLLVQYSFSKNDSIINEVLYEWDVYNFEKNDNNVKSEKFNKALIEKYKNLLKTLTNKYGESKAEGSLDNLKDIESNKGLNRKDTWKPNDSLEIVMYTAISNYYKKEGFVTTNPTHRIRLYIKNIKKKIEPKLDEKAIFISNQNFESFISKLKENNFAEAKLFLSDIVIEKVTENQLMELRKMIDFDNKIVQYFKGFQMSFTGENYLMLQYKYENEQSEMPKSIIKVIFDENNKILGIQPMKKE
;
A
#
# COMPACT_ATOMS: atom_id res chain seq x y z
N MET A 1 28.53 65.10 -30.69
CA MET A 1 27.96 64.75 -29.37
C MET A 1 27.03 63.56 -29.56
N ASN A 2 27.54 62.34 -29.41
CA ASN A 2 26.73 61.13 -29.53
C ASN A 2 26.34 60.66 -28.12
N LYS A 3 25.04 60.75 -27.80
CA LYS A 3 24.48 60.19 -26.56
C LYS A 3 24.35 58.68 -26.72
N ILE A 4 25.19 57.93 -26.00
CA ILE A 4 25.02 56.49 -25.82
C ILE A 4 23.92 56.31 -24.77
N ILE A 5 22.76 55.81 -25.19
CA ILE A 5 21.69 55.36 -24.29
C ILE A 5 22.02 53.92 -23.90
N ILE A 6 22.47 53.72 -22.67
CA ILE A 6 22.66 52.38 -22.09
C ILE A 6 21.30 51.89 -21.61
N PHE A 7 20.71 50.95 -22.36
CA PHE A 7 19.54 50.18 -21.91
C PHE A 7 20.01 49.14 -20.89
N SER A 8 19.75 49.39 -19.61
CA SER A 8 19.94 48.39 -18.56
C SER A 8 18.82 47.35 -18.67
N PHE A 9 19.14 46.19 -19.25
CA PHE A 9 18.25 45.03 -19.26
C PHE A 9 18.28 44.40 -17.86
N LEU A 10 17.25 44.66 -17.07
CA LEU A 10 17.01 43.97 -15.80
C LEU A 10 16.60 42.53 -16.11
N ILE A 11 17.59 41.63 -16.21
CA ILE A 11 17.36 40.19 -16.33
C ILE A 11 16.88 39.71 -14.96
N PHE A 12 15.56 39.67 -14.76
CA PHE A 12 14.97 38.87 -13.70
C PHE A 12 15.29 37.41 -13.97
N GLN A 13 16.37 36.91 -13.38
CA GLN A 13 16.61 35.48 -13.23
C GLN A 13 15.50 34.94 -12.32
N PHE A 14 14.37 34.53 -12.90
CA PHE A 14 13.40 33.69 -12.21
C PHE A 14 14.11 32.37 -11.89
N ASN A 15 14.66 32.28 -10.69
CA ASN A 15 14.97 30.99 -10.10
C ASN A 15 13.63 30.26 -9.97
N ILE A 16 13.32 29.41 -10.97
CA ILE A 16 12.21 28.46 -10.88
C ILE A 16 12.61 27.50 -9.76
N THR A 17 12.25 27.85 -8.53
CA THR A 17 12.27 26.92 -7.41
C THR A 17 11.34 25.79 -7.82
N PHE A 18 11.91 24.60 -8.03
CA PHE A 18 11.20 23.34 -8.23
C PHE A 18 10.46 22.99 -6.92
N SER A 19 9.41 23.73 -6.61
CA SER A 19 8.47 23.34 -5.57
C SER A 19 7.47 22.40 -6.22
N GLN A 20 7.64 21.11 -5.97
CA GLN A 20 6.65 20.11 -6.37
C GLN A 20 5.34 20.41 -5.63
N GLU A 21 4.26 20.63 -6.37
CA GLU A 21 2.93 20.87 -5.78
C GLU A 21 2.43 19.58 -5.13
N ILE A 22 2.35 19.57 -3.80
CA ILE A 22 1.83 18.45 -2.99
C ILE A 22 0.38 18.77 -2.65
N SER A 23 -0.55 18.07 -3.29
CA SER A 23 -1.98 18.18 -2.97
C SER A 23 -2.32 17.27 -1.80
N THR A 24 -2.80 17.87 -0.71
CA THR A 24 -3.27 17.17 0.49
C THR A 24 -4.81 17.12 0.59
N GLU A 25 -5.51 17.78 -0.33
CA GLU A 25 -6.97 17.82 -0.40
C GLU A 25 -7.48 16.74 -1.37
N ILE A 26 -7.82 15.58 -0.82
CA ILE A 26 -8.22 14.40 -1.61
C ILE A 26 -9.69 14.01 -1.42
N GLN A 27 -10.35 14.55 -0.38
CA GLN A 27 -11.71 14.19 0.00
C GLN A 27 -12.72 14.51 -1.12
N GLY A 28 -13.48 13.51 -1.54
CA GLY A 28 -14.48 13.63 -2.62
C GLY A 28 -13.90 13.94 -4.01
N LYS A 29 -12.57 14.02 -4.15
CA LYS A 29 -11.93 14.28 -5.44
C LYS A 29 -11.88 13.00 -6.26
N LYS A 30 -12.23 13.12 -7.54
CA LYS A 30 -12.10 12.02 -8.51
C LYS A 30 -10.70 12.00 -9.12
N ILE A 31 -10.26 10.84 -9.57
CA ILE A 31 -8.97 10.66 -10.27
C ILE A 31 -8.78 11.64 -11.44
N GLY A 32 -9.85 12.02 -12.15
CA GLY A 32 -9.78 12.98 -13.26
C GLY A 32 -9.24 14.37 -12.86
N TYR A 33 -9.48 14.80 -11.62
CA TYR A 33 -8.87 16.01 -11.07
C TYR A 33 -7.35 15.89 -11.01
N PHE A 34 -6.85 14.78 -10.48
CA PHE A 34 -5.41 14.54 -10.34
C PHE A 34 -4.72 14.26 -11.67
N VAL A 35 -5.38 13.57 -12.61
CA VAL A 35 -4.88 13.44 -13.99
C VAL A 35 -4.68 14.82 -14.64
N SER A 36 -5.59 15.77 -14.40
CA SER A 36 -5.48 17.13 -14.91
C SER A 36 -4.35 17.91 -14.23
N LEU A 37 -4.20 17.74 -12.92
CA LEU A 37 -3.09 18.31 -12.15
C LEU A 37 -1.74 17.81 -12.68
N GLU A 38 -1.60 16.50 -12.89
CA GLU A 38 -0.34 15.90 -13.35
C GLU A 38 0.01 16.33 -14.77
N LYS A 39 -0.98 16.52 -15.66
CA LYS A 39 -0.76 17.13 -16.98
C LYS A 39 -0.23 18.56 -16.87
N LYS A 40 -0.76 19.37 -15.96
CA LYS A 40 -0.28 20.75 -15.71
C LYS A 40 1.16 20.76 -15.20
N LEU A 41 1.51 19.79 -14.35
CA LEU A 41 2.86 19.60 -13.80
C LEU A 41 3.84 18.95 -14.77
N LYS A 42 3.37 18.54 -15.97
CA LYS A 42 4.15 17.84 -16.99
C LYS A 42 4.78 16.55 -16.47
N SER A 43 4.07 15.85 -15.59
CA SER A 43 4.51 14.59 -15.03
C SER A 43 4.40 13.46 -16.04
N GLU A 44 5.31 12.49 -15.96
CA GLU A 44 5.35 11.34 -16.86
C GLU A 44 4.57 10.18 -16.24
N LEU A 45 3.74 9.47 -17.00
CA LEU A 45 3.16 8.21 -16.51
C LEU A 45 4.28 7.20 -16.22
N PHE A 46 4.19 6.52 -15.08
CA PHE A 46 5.15 5.53 -14.65
C PHE A 46 4.50 4.15 -14.56
N ASN A 47 5.08 3.18 -15.26
CA ASN A 47 4.65 1.79 -15.18
C ASN A 47 5.56 1.04 -14.21
N SER A 48 5.02 0.64 -13.06
CA SER A 48 5.76 -0.15 -12.06
C SER A 48 5.96 -1.61 -12.47
N GLY A 49 5.27 -2.08 -13.51
CA GLY A 49 5.20 -3.50 -13.90
C GLY A 49 4.40 -4.37 -12.92
N GLN A 50 3.79 -3.76 -11.89
CA GLN A 50 3.00 -4.46 -10.89
C GLN A 50 1.52 -4.37 -11.24
N THR A 51 0.83 -5.51 -11.18
CA THR A 51 -0.64 -5.56 -11.22
C THR A 51 -1.13 -5.83 -9.80
N TYR A 52 -1.88 -4.90 -9.24
CA TYR A 52 -2.45 -5.05 -7.90
C TYR A 52 -3.70 -5.93 -7.98
N MET A 53 -3.69 -7.09 -7.35
CA MET A 53 -4.93 -7.86 -7.19
C MET A 53 -5.76 -7.19 -6.09
N SER A 54 -6.89 -6.57 -6.45
CA SER A 54 -7.86 -6.12 -5.47
C SER A 54 -9.09 -7.00 -5.40
N LEU A 55 -9.48 -7.32 -4.17
CA LEU A 55 -10.70 -8.05 -3.81
C LEU A 55 -11.89 -7.11 -3.56
N ASP A 56 -11.66 -5.80 -3.67
CA ASP A 56 -12.63 -4.74 -3.46
C ASP A 56 -12.80 -3.85 -4.71
N ASP A 57 -13.51 -2.73 -4.55
CA ASP A 57 -13.72 -1.73 -5.59
C ASP A 57 -12.44 -0.94 -5.97
N SER A 58 -11.24 -1.30 -5.52
CA SER A 58 -10.02 -0.58 -5.94
C SER A 58 -9.73 -0.76 -7.42
N ALA A 59 -9.48 0.35 -8.11
CA ALA A 59 -8.86 0.35 -9.42
C ALA A 59 -7.36 0.04 -9.33
N GLN A 60 -6.74 -0.26 -10.48
CA GLN A 60 -5.28 -0.23 -10.56
C GLN A 60 -4.81 1.20 -10.25
N PRO A 61 -3.85 1.38 -9.32
CA PRO A 61 -3.30 2.70 -9.05
C PRO A 61 -2.69 3.31 -10.31
N ILE A 62 -2.85 4.62 -10.48
CA ILE A 62 -2.15 5.36 -11.53
C ILE A 62 -0.95 6.04 -10.88
N ILE A 63 0.24 5.83 -11.47
CA ILE A 63 1.50 6.37 -10.95
C ILE A 63 2.06 7.38 -11.95
N TYR A 64 2.46 8.54 -11.45
CA TYR A 64 3.19 9.56 -12.19
C TYR A 64 4.58 9.74 -11.60
N LYS A 65 5.57 9.99 -12.45
CA LYS A 65 6.93 10.36 -12.09
C LYS A 65 7.14 11.85 -12.32
N ARG A 66 7.67 12.54 -11.31
CA ARG A 66 8.08 13.94 -11.38
C ARG A 66 9.58 14.05 -11.14
N LYS A 67 10.27 14.81 -11.98
CA LYS A 67 11.72 14.98 -11.90
C LYS A 67 12.12 15.74 -10.64
N GLU A 68 13.14 15.25 -9.95
CA GLU A 68 13.76 15.91 -8.80
C GLU A 68 15.25 16.19 -9.06
N LYS A 69 15.83 17.05 -8.23
CA LYS A 69 17.27 17.34 -8.25
C LYS A 69 17.90 16.82 -6.97
N GLU A 70 19.06 16.18 -7.10
CA GLU A 70 19.91 15.72 -5.99
C GLU A 70 19.35 14.58 -5.11
N ILE A 71 18.06 14.29 -5.22
CA ILE A 71 17.35 13.17 -4.57
C ILE A 71 16.62 12.34 -5.66
N PRO A 72 16.05 11.16 -5.33
CA PRO A 72 15.33 10.34 -6.30
C PRO A 72 14.14 11.11 -6.89
N ASP A 73 13.79 10.80 -8.14
CA ASP A 73 12.56 11.30 -8.74
C ASP A 73 11.35 10.94 -7.84
N LEU A 74 10.36 11.83 -7.81
CA LEU A 74 9.14 11.62 -7.06
C LEU A 74 8.20 10.70 -7.84
N LEU A 75 7.76 9.59 -7.23
CA LEU A 75 6.58 8.86 -7.69
C LEU A 75 5.35 9.34 -6.91
N VAL A 76 4.30 9.67 -7.65
CA VAL A 76 2.98 10.02 -7.11
C VAL A 76 2.00 8.93 -7.52
N GLN A 77 1.57 8.13 -6.55
CA GLN A 77 0.61 7.06 -6.75
C GLN A 77 -0.77 7.49 -6.28
N TYR A 78 -1.76 7.33 -7.16
CA TYR A 78 -3.17 7.59 -6.89
C TYR A 78 -3.94 6.28 -6.79
N SER A 79 -4.47 6.00 -5.60
CA SER A 79 -5.35 4.86 -5.34
C SER A 79 -6.80 5.35 -5.30
N PHE A 80 -7.68 4.74 -6.09
CA PHE A 80 -9.07 5.18 -6.27
C PHE A 80 -10.01 4.01 -6.53
N SER A 81 -11.31 4.24 -6.35
CA SER A 81 -12.35 3.24 -6.57
C SER A 81 -12.71 3.11 -8.06
N LYS A 82 -13.07 1.91 -8.55
CA LYS A 82 -13.43 1.66 -9.95
C LYS A 82 -14.79 2.28 -10.28
N ASN A 83 -15.76 2.14 -9.37
CA ASN A 83 -17.15 2.52 -9.65
C ASN A 83 -17.35 4.04 -9.74
N ASP A 84 -16.84 4.80 -8.76
CA ASP A 84 -17.07 6.25 -8.67
C ASP A 84 -15.84 7.11 -8.98
N SER A 85 -14.68 6.45 -9.18
CA SER A 85 -13.39 7.09 -9.44
C SER A 85 -12.88 7.99 -8.31
N ILE A 86 -13.43 7.90 -7.10
CA ILE A 86 -13.04 8.72 -5.95
C ILE A 86 -11.69 8.24 -5.42
N ILE A 87 -10.84 9.21 -5.08
CA ILE A 87 -9.52 8.95 -4.50
C ILE A 87 -9.67 8.49 -3.06
N ASN A 88 -9.00 7.39 -2.75
CA ASN A 88 -8.90 6.82 -1.41
C ASN A 88 -7.60 7.24 -0.73
N GLU A 89 -6.49 7.22 -1.50
CA GLU A 89 -5.16 7.53 -1.01
C GLU A 89 -4.31 8.17 -2.11
N VAL A 90 -3.44 9.09 -1.70
CA VAL A 90 -2.32 9.58 -2.52
C VAL A 90 -1.03 9.29 -1.77
N LEU A 91 -0.09 8.62 -2.44
CA LEU A 91 1.26 8.38 -1.96
C LEU A 91 2.25 9.21 -2.78
N TYR A 92 2.99 10.08 -2.11
CA TYR A 92 4.18 10.73 -2.64
C TYR A 92 5.42 10.00 -2.10
N GLU A 93 6.20 9.42 -2.99
CA GLU A 93 7.33 8.58 -2.66
C GLU A 93 8.62 9.07 -3.34
N TRP A 94 9.60 9.41 -2.52
CA TRP A 94 11.00 9.55 -2.93
C TRP A 94 11.72 8.32 -2.39
N ASP A 95 12.02 7.33 -3.22
CA ASP A 95 12.66 6.09 -2.79
C ASP A 95 13.71 5.69 -3.84
N VAL A 96 14.97 5.54 -3.40
CA VAL A 96 16.07 5.12 -4.28
C VAL A 96 15.77 3.77 -4.93
N TYR A 97 15.14 2.85 -4.20
CA TYR A 97 14.90 1.48 -4.67
C TYR A 97 13.98 1.41 -5.90
N ASN A 98 13.15 2.43 -6.12
CA ASN A 98 12.28 2.51 -7.29
C ASN A 98 13.05 2.67 -8.61
N PHE A 99 14.27 3.22 -8.56
CA PHE A 99 15.08 3.55 -9.74
C PHE A 99 16.40 2.78 -9.77
N GLU A 100 16.92 2.38 -8.60
CA GLU A 100 18.21 1.73 -8.47
C GLU A 100 18.08 0.47 -7.62
N LYS A 101 17.92 -0.68 -8.29
CA LYS A 101 17.64 -1.99 -7.66
C LYS A 101 18.88 -2.79 -7.27
N ASN A 102 20.04 -2.14 -7.17
CA ASN A 102 21.30 -2.79 -6.85
C ASN A 102 21.47 -2.94 -5.33
N ASP A 103 22.12 -4.01 -4.89
CA ASP A 103 22.56 -4.15 -3.50
C ASP A 103 23.62 -3.10 -3.14
N ASN A 104 23.77 -2.82 -1.84
CA ASN A 104 24.78 -1.91 -1.30
C ASN A 104 24.75 -0.49 -1.92
N ASN A 105 23.54 0.05 -2.11
CA ASN A 105 23.36 1.37 -2.71
C ASN A 105 23.59 2.52 -1.71
N VAL A 106 24.83 2.66 -1.26
CA VAL A 106 25.27 3.74 -0.35
C VAL A 106 25.17 5.09 -1.05
N LYS A 107 24.68 6.10 -0.33
CA LYS A 107 24.54 7.46 -0.84
C LYS A 107 25.50 8.43 -0.17
N SER A 108 25.92 9.43 -0.93
CA SER A 108 26.83 10.48 -0.44
C SER A 108 26.20 11.30 0.68
N GLU A 109 27.04 11.92 1.50
CA GLU A 109 26.60 12.86 2.53
C GLU A 109 25.74 13.99 1.94
N LYS A 110 26.12 14.50 0.75
CA LYS A 110 25.34 15.53 0.04
C LYS A 110 23.92 15.06 -0.26
N PHE A 111 23.78 13.84 -0.77
CA PHE A 111 22.47 13.23 -1.05
C PHE A 111 21.64 13.07 0.23
N ASN A 112 22.25 12.53 1.29
CA ASN A 112 21.57 12.33 2.57
C ASN A 112 21.07 13.64 3.18
N LYS A 113 21.90 14.70 3.12
CA LYS A 113 21.49 16.05 3.54
C LYS A 113 20.34 16.59 2.69
N ALA A 114 20.40 16.44 1.37
CA ALA A 114 19.32 16.89 0.47
C ALA A 114 17.99 16.18 0.80
N LEU A 115 18.02 14.88 1.10
CA LEU A 115 16.83 14.12 1.49
C LEU A 115 16.29 14.56 2.86
N ILE A 116 17.16 14.79 3.85
CA ILE A 116 16.76 15.33 5.16
C ILE A 116 16.11 16.71 5.01
N GLU A 117 16.70 17.60 4.21
CA GLU A 117 16.14 18.92 3.96
C GLU A 117 14.79 18.85 3.21
N LYS A 118 14.62 17.90 2.28
CA LYS A 118 13.31 17.62 1.67
C LYS A 118 12.27 17.26 2.73
N TYR A 119 12.60 16.37 3.67
CA TYR A 119 11.70 15.99 4.76
C TYR A 119 11.34 17.19 5.64
N LYS A 120 12.32 17.98 6.07
CA LYS A 120 12.09 19.18 6.90
C LYS A 120 11.23 20.23 6.20
N ASN A 121 11.42 20.43 4.89
CA ASN A 121 10.61 21.35 4.10
C ASN A 121 9.15 20.88 3.99
N LEU A 122 8.93 19.58 3.77
CA LEU A 122 7.59 19.00 3.80
C LEU A 122 6.96 19.12 5.19
N LEU A 123 7.73 18.83 6.25
CA LEU A 123 7.30 18.97 7.65
C LEU A 123 6.83 20.40 7.92
N LYS A 124 7.66 21.39 7.59
CA LYS A 124 7.32 22.82 7.75
C LYS A 124 6.04 23.18 6.97
N THR A 125 5.90 22.71 5.74
CA THR A 125 4.72 22.98 4.90
C THR A 125 3.46 22.39 5.52
N LEU A 126 3.51 21.14 5.98
CA LEU A 126 2.38 20.45 6.60
C LEU A 126 2.05 21.03 7.97
N THR A 127 3.05 21.35 8.80
CA THR A 127 2.84 22.01 10.09
C THR A 127 2.20 23.38 9.94
N ASN A 128 2.61 24.16 8.95
CA ASN A 128 1.97 25.46 8.65
C ASN A 128 0.49 25.30 8.24
N LYS A 129 0.13 24.19 7.59
CA LYS A 129 -1.24 23.95 7.10
C LYS A 129 -2.15 23.28 8.16
N TYR A 130 -1.59 22.39 8.98
CA TYR A 130 -2.36 21.47 9.84
C TYR A 130 -2.01 21.53 11.33
N GLY A 131 -1.05 22.37 11.72
CA GLY A 131 -0.52 22.42 13.08
C GLY A 131 0.53 21.34 13.36
N GLU A 132 0.94 21.23 14.62
CA GLU A 132 1.97 20.27 15.03
C GLU A 132 1.55 18.82 14.78
N SER A 133 2.52 18.01 14.33
CA SER A 133 2.34 16.57 14.13
C SER A 133 2.47 15.81 15.45
N LYS A 134 1.96 14.58 15.47
CA LYS A 134 2.48 13.56 16.39
C LYS A 134 3.76 12.97 15.78
N ALA A 135 4.91 13.28 16.38
CA ALA A 135 6.22 12.84 15.91
C ALA A 135 6.75 11.60 16.66
N GLU A 136 7.39 10.71 15.93
CA GLU A 136 8.12 9.54 16.44
C GLU A 136 9.50 9.48 15.75
N GLY A 137 10.57 9.20 16.49
CA GLY A 137 11.95 9.19 15.96
C GLY A 137 12.57 10.59 15.82
N SER A 138 13.73 10.67 15.17
CA SER A 138 14.51 11.92 15.02
C SER A 138 15.47 11.83 13.82
N LEU A 139 15.82 12.99 13.27
CA LEU A 139 16.80 13.16 12.19
C LEU A 139 18.07 13.92 12.65
N ASP A 140 18.24 14.11 13.96
CA ASP A 140 19.24 15.03 14.50
C ASP A 140 20.66 14.43 14.55
N ASN A 141 20.75 13.11 14.79
CA ASN A 141 22.03 12.43 14.91
C ASN A 141 22.51 11.84 13.57
N LEU A 142 23.12 12.67 12.71
CA LEU A 142 23.59 12.25 11.38
C LEU A 142 24.56 11.06 11.38
N LYS A 143 25.25 10.79 12.50
CA LYS A 143 26.13 9.62 12.64
C LYS A 143 25.36 8.30 12.53
N ASP A 144 24.06 8.30 12.86
CA ASP A 144 23.23 7.10 12.79
C ASP A 144 22.99 6.62 11.35
N ILE A 145 23.25 7.46 10.32
CA ILE A 145 23.15 7.07 8.91
C ILE A 145 24.10 5.91 8.59
N GLU A 146 25.31 5.92 9.14
CA GLU A 146 26.32 4.89 8.89
C GLU A 146 26.18 3.68 9.85
N SER A 147 25.26 3.74 10.82
CA SER A 147 25.05 2.68 11.80
C SER A 147 23.87 1.79 11.44
N ASN A 148 23.80 0.61 12.06
CA ASN A 148 22.70 -0.34 11.88
C ASN A 148 21.33 0.22 12.32
N LYS A 149 21.30 1.33 13.06
CA LYS A 149 20.07 2.01 13.48
C LYS A 149 19.44 2.82 12.35
N GLY A 150 20.26 3.47 11.53
CA GLY A 150 19.79 4.47 10.56
C GLY A 150 19.13 5.68 11.22
N LEU A 151 18.75 6.64 10.38
CA LEU A 151 17.84 7.73 10.76
C LEU A 151 16.42 7.37 10.36
N ASN A 152 15.50 7.49 11.32
CA ASN A 152 14.09 7.25 11.10
C ASN A 152 13.27 8.33 11.80
N ARG A 153 12.29 8.87 11.11
CA ARG A 153 11.30 9.78 11.67
C ARG A 153 9.95 9.56 11.01
N LYS A 154 8.89 9.70 11.79
CA LYS A 154 7.50 9.66 11.35
C LYS A 154 6.75 10.83 11.98
N ASP A 155 5.96 11.51 11.17
CA ASP A 155 5.07 12.59 11.57
C ASP A 155 3.66 12.26 11.09
N THR A 156 2.68 12.34 11.99
CA THR A 156 1.28 12.03 11.71
C THR A 156 0.40 13.23 12.02
N TRP A 157 -0.47 13.62 11.09
CA TRP A 157 -1.55 14.58 11.30
C TRP A 157 -2.90 13.92 11.11
N LYS A 158 -3.87 14.33 11.92
CA LYS A 158 -5.29 14.02 11.76
C LYS A 158 -6.07 15.32 11.79
N PRO A 159 -6.11 16.07 10.67
CA PRO A 159 -6.76 17.38 10.66
C PRO A 159 -8.26 17.31 11.00
N ASN A 160 -8.89 16.16 10.72
CA ASN A 160 -10.28 15.85 11.06
C ASN A 160 -10.49 14.33 11.02
N ASP A 161 -11.72 13.89 11.30
CA ASP A 161 -12.10 12.47 11.38
C ASP A 161 -12.10 11.72 10.04
N SER A 162 -11.91 12.42 8.92
CA SER A 162 -11.95 11.87 7.57
C SER A 162 -10.63 12.01 6.81
N LEU A 163 -9.57 12.54 7.42
CA LEU A 163 -8.26 12.73 6.80
C LEU A 163 -7.12 12.31 7.73
N GLU A 164 -6.28 11.40 7.29
CA GLU A 164 -5.01 11.08 7.92
C GLU A 164 -3.86 11.42 6.97
N ILE A 165 -2.86 12.11 7.49
CA ILE A 165 -1.62 12.41 6.77
C ILE A 165 -0.48 11.78 7.55
N VAL A 166 0.28 10.90 6.89
CA VAL A 166 1.42 10.22 7.49
C VAL A 166 2.63 10.46 6.63
N MET A 167 3.63 11.13 7.19
CA MET A 167 4.93 11.29 6.57
C MET A 167 5.94 10.45 7.34
N TYR A 168 6.78 9.70 6.66
CA TYR A 168 7.91 9.03 7.31
C TYR A 168 9.13 9.00 6.39
N THR A 169 10.30 8.86 7.01
CA THR A 169 11.57 8.71 6.32
C THR A 169 12.43 7.64 6.97
N ALA A 170 13.22 6.96 6.15
CA ALA A 170 14.27 6.04 6.58
C ALA A 170 15.53 6.34 5.75
N ILE A 171 16.65 6.65 6.42
CA ILE A 171 17.92 7.03 5.79
C ILE A 171 19.05 6.26 6.46
N SER A 172 19.68 5.35 5.73
CA SER A 172 20.78 4.52 6.20
C SER A 172 21.69 4.13 5.04
N ASN A 173 22.98 4.29 5.26
CA ASN A 173 24.08 3.77 4.43
C ASN A 173 24.58 2.40 4.93
N TYR A 174 24.04 1.90 6.04
CA TYR A 174 24.48 0.63 6.61
C TYR A 174 24.17 -0.53 5.67
N TYR A 175 25.22 -1.25 5.27
CA TYR A 175 25.13 -2.48 4.50
C TYR A 175 25.77 -3.62 5.29
N LYS A 176 25.05 -4.74 5.39
CA LYS A 176 25.57 -5.96 6.01
C LYS A 176 25.03 -7.17 5.29
N LYS A 177 25.91 -8.11 4.95
CA LYS A 177 25.53 -9.41 4.39
C LYS A 177 26.05 -10.52 5.29
N GLU A 178 25.13 -11.30 5.86
CA GLU A 178 25.42 -12.43 6.75
C GLU A 178 24.68 -13.67 6.26
N GLY A 179 25.39 -14.58 5.61
CA GLY A 179 24.79 -15.75 4.98
C GLY A 179 23.74 -15.36 3.95
N PHE A 180 22.49 -15.80 4.18
CA PHE A 180 21.33 -15.51 3.33
C PHE A 180 20.63 -14.19 3.68
N VAL A 181 21.04 -13.50 4.73
CA VAL A 181 20.42 -12.23 5.16
C VAL A 181 21.26 -11.06 4.65
N THR A 182 20.61 -10.12 3.95
CA THR A 182 21.23 -8.87 3.50
C THR A 182 20.44 -7.68 4.04
N THR A 183 21.08 -6.87 4.86
CA THR A 183 20.62 -5.53 5.24
C THR A 183 21.14 -4.55 4.21
N ASN A 184 20.26 -4.03 3.39
CA ASN A 184 20.61 -3.04 2.36
C ASN A 184 20.42 -1.60 2.87
N PRO A 185 21.26 -0.66 2.40
CA PRO A 185 21.03 0.77 2.56
C PRO A 185 19.60 1.16 2.15
N THR A 186 19.02 2.13 2.83
CA THR A 186 17.66 2.60 2.60
C THR A 186 17.65 4.12 2.60
N HIS A 187 17.13 4.73 1.54
CA HIS A 187 16.99 6.19 1.46
C HIS A 187 15.64 6.52 0.86
N ARG A 188 14.68 6.83 1.73
CA ARG A 188 13.32 7.11 1.31
C ARG A 188 12.58 8.10 2.18
N ILE A 189 11.66 8.83 1.55
CA ILE A 189 10.58 9.57 2.18
C ILE A 189 9.27 9.08 1.58
N ARG A 190 8.28 8.82 2.42
CA ARG A 190 6.91 8.57 1.97
C ARG A 190 5.95 9.50 2.69
N LEU A 191 5.09 10.14 1.92
CA LEU A 191 4.01 10.97 2.41
C LEU A 191 2.69 10.38 1.89
N TYR A 192 1.89 9.89 2.82
CA TYR A 192 0.55 9.36 2.57
C TYR A 192 -0.49 10.40 2.93
N ILE A 193 -1.43 10.62 2.03
CA ILE A 193 -2.67 11.36 2.28
C ILE A 193 -3.80 10.35 2.14
N LYS A 194 -4.53 10.07 3.23
CA LYS A 194 -5.53 8.99 3.27
C LYS A 194 -6.89 9.53 3.71
N ASN A 195 -7.92 9.17 2.96
CA ASN A 195 -9.28 9.32 3.46
C ASN A 195 -9.51 8.28 4.55
N ILE A 196 -9.82 8.73 5.77
CA ILE A 196 -10.24 7.83 6.84
C ILE A 196 -11.67 7.42 6.52
N LYS A 197 -11.86 6.18 6.04
CA LYS A 197 -13.19 5.56 6.07
C LYS A 197 -13.56 5.36 7.53
N LYS A 198 -14.81 5.68 7.89
CA LYS A 198 -15.34 5.43 9.23
C LYS A 198 -15.10 3.96 9.53
N LYS A 199 -14.25 3.66 10.52
CA LYS A 199 -14.08 2.28 11.00
C LYS A 199 -15.42 1.83 11.53
N ILE A 200 -16.20 1.13 10.70
CA ILE A 200 -17.18 0.21 11.23
C ILE A 200 -16.30 -0.86 11.87
N GLU A 201 -16.16 -0.82 13.20
CA GLU A 201 -15.57 -1.94 13.91
C GLU A 201 -16.39 -3.15 13.50
N PRO A 202 -15.80 -4.07 12.74
CA PRO A 202 -16.56 -5.20 12.27
C PRO A 202 -16.84 -6.04 13.51
N LYS A 203 -18.10 -6.07 13.94
CA LYS A 203 -18.53 -7.00 14.98
C LYS A 203 -18.52 -8.38 14.34
N LEU A 204 -17.87 -9.33 15.00
CA LEU A 204 -18.01 -10.75 14.66
C LEU A 204 -19.46 -11.14 14.94
N ASP A 205 -20.31 -11.01 13.93
CA ASP A 205 -21.69 -11.48 13.99
C ASP A 205 -21.67 -13.01 13.93
N GLU A 206 -22.04 -13.66 15.04
CA GLU A 206 -22.09 -15.12 15.14
C GLU A 206 -23.02 -15.72 14.07
N LYS A 207 -24.05 -14.99 13.62
CA LYS A 207 -24.91 -15.43 12.53
C LYS A 207 -24.17 -15.43 11.20
N ALA A 208 -23.42 -14.37 10.89
CA ALA A 208 -22.59 -14.28 9.68
C ALA A 208 -21.51 -15.37 9.66
N ILE A 209 -20.87 -15.63 10.81
CA ILE A 209 -19.89 -16.71 10.97
C ILE A 209 -20.53 -18.07 10.68
N PHE A 210 -21.69 -18.35 11.26
CA PHE A 210 -22.40 -19.61 11.05
C PHE A 210 -22.76 -19.83 9.57
N ILE A 211 -23.33 -18.81 8.92
CA ILE A 211 -23.71 -18.88 7.49
C ILE A 211 -22.46 -19.04 6.61
N SER A 212 -21.41 -18.27 6.86
CA SER A 212 -20.13 -18.37 6.14
C SER A 212 -19.51 -19.75 6.27
N ASN A 213 -19.56 -20.34 7.48
CA ASN A 213 -19.07 -21.68 7.72
C ASN A 213 -19.88 -22.73 6.92
N GLN A 214 -21.21 -22.65 6.93
CA GLN A 214 -22.07 -23.54 6.15
C GLN A 214 -21.82 -23.41 4.63
N ASN A 215 -21.61 -22.18 4.14
CA ASN A 215 -21.27 -21.94 2.74
C ASN A 215 -19.93 -22.57 2.37
N PHE A 216 -18.93 -22.46 3.24
CA PHE A 216 -17.63 -23.10 3.01
C PHE A 216 -17.72 -24.63 3.07
N GLU A 217 -18.43 -25.21 4.03
CA GLU A 217 -18.64 -26.67 4.10
C GLU A 217 -19.34 -27.19 2.84
N SER A 218 -20.36 -26.48 2.37
CA SER A 218 -21.08 -26.82 1.13
C SER A 218 -20.18 -26.72 -0.10
N PHE A 219 -19.37 -25.64 -0.20
CA PHE A 219 -18.37 -25.48 -1.24
C PHE A 219 -17.37 -26.65 -1.25
N ILE A 220 -16.82 -27.03 -0.10
CA ILE A 220 -15.87 -28.14 0.04
C ILE A 220 -16.51 -29.47 -0.38
N SER A 221 -17.77 -29.72 -0.01
CA SER A 221 -18.50 -30.92 -0.44
C SER A 221 -18.61 -31.00 -1.96
N LYS A 222 -19.01 -29.90 -2.62
CA LYS A 222 -19.11 -29.86 -4.09
C LYS A 222 -17.76 -29.94 -4.78
N LEU A 223 -16.73 -29.36 -4.18
CA LEU A 223 -15.35 -29.50 -4.66
C LEU A 223 -14.87 -30.96 -4.56
N LYS A 224 -15.20 -31.68 -3.49
CA LYS A 224 -14.89 -33.12 -3.31
C LYS A 224 -15.55 -33.99 -4.38
N GLU A 225 -16.78 -33.65 -4.75
CA GLU A 225 -17.59 -34.33 -5.77
C GLU A 225 -17.14 -34.01 -7.22
N ASN A 226 -16.15 -33.14 -7.42
CA ASN A 226 -15.80 -32.54 -8.72
C ASN A 226 -16.97 -31.79 -9.38
N ASN A 227 -17.96 -31.33 -8.60
CA ASN A 227 -19.09 -30.58 -9.11
C ASN A 227 -18.78 -29.08 -9.10
N PHE A 228 -17.93 -28.64 -10.04
CA PHE A 228 -17.44 -27.26 -10.09
C PHE A 228 -18.53 -26.24 -10.41
N ALA A 229 -19.56 -26.63 -11.16
CA ALA A 229 -20.70 -25.77 -11.44
C ALA A 229 -21.45 -25.40 -10.14
N GLU A 230 -21.77 -26.39 -9.31
CA GLU A 230 -22.42 -26.16 -8.01
C GLU A 230 -21.46 -25.50 -7.00
N ALA A 231 -20.18 -25.86 -7.00
CA ALA A 231 -19.19 -25.22 -6.12
C ALA A 231 -19.11 -23.70 -6.37
N LYS A 232 -19.22 -23.25 -7.63
CA LYS A 232 -19.19 -21.84 -7.98
C LYS A 232 -20.35 -21.03 -7.39
N LEU A 233 -21.48 -21.64 -7.06
CA LEU A 233 -22.64 -20.93 -6.47
C LEU A 233 -22.35 -20.34 -5.09
N PHE A 234 -21.36 -20.89 -4.37
CA PHE A 234 -20.93 -20.40 -3.06
C PHE A 234 -19.86 -19.29 -3.15
N LEU A 235 -19.36 -19.01 -4.36
CA LEU A 235 -18.39 -17.95 -4.59
C LEU A 235 -19.08 -16.60 -4.75
N SER A 236 -18.43 -15.56 -4.26
CA SER A 236 -18.88 -14.17 -4.43
C SER A 236 -18.98 -13.81 -5.91
N ASP A 237 -19.95 -12.97 -6.25
CA ASP A 237 -20.19 -12.49 -7.61
C ASP A 237 -18.95 -11.76 -8.17
N ILE A 238 -18.10 -11.20 -7.30
CA ILE A 238 -16.85 -10.52 -7.65
C ILE A 238 -15.80 -11.48 -8.24
N VAL A 239 -15.82 -12.76 -7.83
CA VAL A 239 -14.80 -13.75 -8.20
C VAL A 239 -15.33 -14.88 -9.06
N ILE A 240 -16.63 -15.14 -9.07
CA ILE A 240 -17.24 -16.27 -9.80
C ILE A 240 -16.90 -16.24 -11.30
N GLU A 241 -16.87 -15.06 -11.91
CA GLU A 241 -16.53 -14.88 -13.34
C GLU A 241 -15.04 -15.09 -13.63
N LYS A 242 -14.17 -14.92 -12.62
CA LYS A 242 -12.71 -15.02 -12.76
C LYS A 242 -12.18 -16.41 -12.45
N VAL A 243 -12.94 -17.21 -11.69
CA VAL A 243 -12.53 -18.55 -11.27
C VAL A 243 -12.78 -19.55 -12.38
N THR A 244 -11.70 -20.18 -12.84
CA THR A 244 -11.72 -21.25 -13.85
C THR A 244 -11.83 -22.63 -13.19
N GLU A 245 -12.32 -23.63 -13.94
CA GLU A 245 -12.34 -25.02 -13.45
C GLU A 245 -10.94 -25.54 -13.15
N ASN A 246 -9.93 -25.15 -13.93
CA ASN A 246 -8.52 -25.50 -13.67
C ASN A 246 -8.07 -25.01 -12.29
N GLN A 247 -8.43 -23.78 -11.90
CA GLN A 247 -8.09 -23.26 -10.57
C GLN A 247 -8.80 -24.03 -9.45
N LEU A 248 -10.06 -24.44 -9.66
CA LEU A 248 -10.79 -25.28 -8.70
C LEU A 248 -10.16 -26.67 -8.59
N MET A 249 -9.71 -27.24 -9.71
CA MET A 249 -9.00 -28.51 -9.73
C MET A 249 -7.65 -28.43 -9.01
N GLU A 250 -6.89 -27.34 -9.19
CA GLU A 250 -5.65 -27.12 -8.43
C GLU A 250 -5.92 -26.91 -6.94
N LEU A 251 -6.94 -26.12 -6.59
CA LEU A 251 -7.36 -25.95 -5.19
C LEU A 251 -7.73 -27.29 -4.55
N ARG A 252 -8.45 -28.14 -5.28
CA ARG A 252 -8.82 -29.49 -4.84
C ARG A 252 -7.58 -30.32 -4.52
N LYS A 253 -6.53 -30.28 -5.34
CA LYS A 253 -5.28 -31.03 -5.07
C LYS A 253 -4.57 -30.57 -3.79
N MET A 254 -4.82 -29.34 -3.35
CA MET A 254 -4.19 -28.77 -2.15
C MET A 254 -4.95 -29.09 -0.85
N ILE A 255 -6.17 -29.61 -0.94
CA ILE A 255 -7.03 -29.90 0.21
C ILE A 255 -7.08 -31.40 0.44
N ASP A 256 -6.88 -31.80 1.70
CA ASP A 256 -7.05 -33.18 2.13
C ASP A 256 -8.53 -33.40 2.50
N PHE A 257 -9.23 -34.18 1.67
CA PHE A 257 -10.66 -34.47 1.86
C PHE A 257 -10.92 -35.73 2.69
N ASP A 258 -9.87 -36.46 3.06
CA ASP A 258 -9.96 -37.65 3.90
C ASP A 258 -9.96 -37.25 5.38
N ASN A 259 -9.36 -36.10 5.70
CA ASN A 259 -9.40 -35.51 7.02
C ASN A 259 -10.51 -34.47 7.17
N LYS A 260 -11.19 -34.52 8.31
CA LYS A 260 -12.24 -33.54 8.65
C LYS A 260 -11.60 -32.17 8.89
N ILE A 261 -12.19 -31.16 8.28
CA ILE A 261 -11.81 -29.76 8.44
C ILE A 261 -12.64 -29.14 9.57
N VAL A 262 -12.00 -28.43 10.49
CA VAL A 262 -12.65 -27.77 11.63
C VAL A 262 -12.18 -26.32 11.75
N GLN A 263 -13.09 -25.42 12.13
CA GLN A 263 -12.75 -24.01 12.34
C GLN A 263 -11.71 -23.88 13.46
N TYR A 264 -10.60 -23.21 13.17
CA TYR A 264 -9.49 -22.96 14.07
C TYR A 264 -9.48 -21.51 14.57
N PHE A 265 -9.75 -20.56 13.68
CA PHE A 265 -9.66 -19.13 13.98
C PHE A 265 -10.74 -18.35 13.25
N LYS A 266 -11.19 -17.25 13.86
CA LYS A 266 -12.07 -16.25 13.25
C LYS A 266 -11.54 -14.85 13.49
N GLY A 267 -11.63 -14.00 12.47
CA GLY A 267 -11.20 -12.61 12.55
C GLY A 267 -11.54 -11.84 11.29
N PHE A 268 -10.78 -10.79 11.01
CA PHE A 268 -10.98 -9.96 9.83
C PHE A 268 -9.72 -9.87 9.00
N GLN A 269 -9.90 -9.77 7.68
CA GLN A 269 -8.86 -9.34 6.77
C GLN A 269 -9.19 -7.96 6.23
N MET A 270 -8.27 -7.02 6.44
CA MET A 270 -8.40 -5.68 5.90
C MET A 270 -7.91 -5.65 4.44
N SER A 271 -8.67 -5.00 3.57
CA SER A 271 -8.32 -4.74 2.17
C SER A 271 -7.39 -3.54 2.03
N PHE A 272 -6.93 -3.27 0.81
CA PHE A 272 -6.13 -2.08 0.50
C PHE A 272 -6.91 -0.76 0.67
N THR A 273 -8.24 -0.79 0.58
CA THR A 273 -9.09 0.39 0.84
C THR A 273 -9.52 0.53 2.30
N GLY A 274 -9.04 -0.37 3.18
CA GLY A 274 -9.39 -0.39 4.60
C GLY A 274 -10.71 -1.08 4.91
N GLU A 275 -11.31 -1.79 3.95
CA GLU A 275 -12.52 -2.58 4.17
C GLU A 275 -12.18 -3.88 4.91
N ASN A 276 -13.02 -4.28 5.87
CA ASN A 276 -12.80 -5.50 6.64
C ASN A 276 -13.71 -6.62 6.12
N TYR A 277 -13.10 -7.72 5.71
CA TYR A 277 -13.81 -8.94 5.32
C TYR A 277 -13.72 -9.97 6.44
N LEU A 278 -14.81 -10.72 6.66
CA LEU A 278 -14.78 -11.86 7.58
C LEU A 278 -13.77 -12.88 7.07
N MET A 279 -12.91 -13.34 7.97
CA MET A 279 -11.88 -14.32 7.70
C MET A 279 -12.00 -15.47 8.69
N LEU A 280 -12.19 -16.67 8.16
CA LEU A 280 -12.17 -17.92 8.91
C LEU A 280 -10.92 -18.72 8.52
N GLN A 281 -10.26 -19.32 9.50
CA GLN A 281 -9.21 -20.30 9.25
C GLN A 281 -9.65 -21.64 9.77
N TYR A 282 -9.28 -22.65 9.01
CA TYR A 282 -9.59 -24.04 9.30
C TYR A 282 -8.31 -24.85 9.43
N LYS A 283 -8.37 -25.88 10.26
CA LYS A 283 -7.33 -26.92 10.38
C LYS A 283 -7.93 -28.30 10.18
N TYR A 284 -7.08 -29.30 10.02
CA TYR A 284 -7.52 -30.69 10.04
C TYR A 284 -7.67 -31.17 11.49
N GLU A 285 -8.76 -31.89 11.78
CA GLU A 285 -9.12 -32.34 13.14
C GLU A 285 -8.07 -33.27 13.76
N ASN A 286 -7.35 -34.04 12.93
CA ASN A 286 -6.27 -34.93 13.34
C ASN A 286 -4.97 -34.16 13.76
N GLU A 287 -4.85 -32.87 13.44
CA GLU A 287 -3.74 -32.04 13.90
C GLU A 287 -3.98 -31.58 15.36
N GLN A 288 -3.40 -32.34 16.30
CA GLN A 288 -3.47 -32.07 17.74
C GLN A 288 -2.58 -30.90 18.20
N SER A 289 -1.68 -30.41 17.35
CA SER A 289 -0.83 -29.26 17.71
C SER A 289 -1.66 -27.99 17.88
N GLU A 290 -1.32 -27.19 18.89
CA GLU A 290 -1.89 -25.84 19.07
C GLU A 290 -1.55 -24.91 17.90
N MET A 291 -0.41 -25.15 17.24
CA MET A 291 -0.03 -24.49 16.00
C MET A 291 -0.16 -25.48 14.83
N PRO A 292 -1.27 -25.44 14.07
CA PRO A 292 -1.45 -26.34 12.93
C PRO A 292 -0.36 -26.12 11.88
N LYS A 293 0.12 -27.22 11.31
CA LYS A 293 1.09 -27.23 10.21
C LYS A 293 0.42 -26.85 8.89
N SER A 294 -0.86 -27.22 8.75
CA SER A 294 -1.65 -26.89 7.58
C SER A 294 -2.90 -26.13 8.00
N ILE A 295 -3.16 -25.00 7.34
CA ILE A 295 -4.40 -24.25 7.52
C ILE A 295 -5.02 -23.88 6.18
N ILE A 296 -6.35 -23.80 6.16
CA ILE A 296 -7.09 -23.24 5.02
C ILE A 296 -7.68 -21.93 5.48
N LYS A 297 -7.26 -20.83 4.87
CA LYS A 297 -7.81 -19.50 5.13
C LYS A 297 -8.89 -19.19 4.11
N VAL A 298 -10.03 -18.71 4.59
CA VAL A 298 -11.19 -18.36 3.76
C VAL A 298 -11.63 -16.95 4.10
N ILE A 299 -11.91 -16.16 3.06
CA ILE A 299 -12.37 -14.77 3.18
C ILE A 299 -13.78 -14.70 2.58
N PHE A 300 -14.69 -14.00 3.26
CA PHE A 300 -16.08 -13.87 2.87
C PHE A 300 -16.47 -12.42 2.58
N ASP A 301 -17.37 -12.21 1.63
CA ASP A 301 -17.99 -10.92 1.38
C ASP A 301 -19.10 -10.61 2.39
N GLU A 302 -19.73 -9.44 2.23
CA GLU A 302 -20.87 -8.98 3.03
C GLU A 302 -22.12 -9.88 2.93
N ASN A 303 -22.22 -10.70 1.87
CA ASN A 303 -23.29 -11.66 1.66
C ASN A 303 -22.93 -13.07 2.17
N ASN A 304 -21.80 -13.20 2.89
CA ASN A 304 -21.27 -14.47 3.40
C ASN A 304 -20.86 -15.46 2.29
N LYS A 305 -20.64 -14.98 1.06
CA LYS A 305 -20.10 -15.79 -0.04
C LYS A 305 -18.58 -15.74 -0.05
N ILE A 306 -17.96 -16.77 -0.61
CA ILE A 306 -16.50 -16.93 -0.59
C ILE A 306 -15.85 -15.96 -1.58
N LEU A 307 -15.03 -15.04 -1.08
CA LEU A 307 -14.16 -14.16 -1.86
C LEU A 307 -12.80 -14.76 -2.16
N GLY A 308 -12.29 -15.63 -1.30
CA GLY A 308 -10.97 -16.22 -1.48
C GLY A 308 -10.73 -17.41 -0.57
N ILE A 309 -9.97 -18.38 -1.09
CA ILE A 309 -9.53 -19.58 -0.36
C ILE A 309 -8.03 -19.71 -0.56
N GLN A 310 -7.30 -19.91 0.53
CA GLN A 310 -5.86 -20.06 0.52
C GLN A 310 -5.45 -21.20 1.47
N PRO A 311 -5.23 -22.42 0.94
CA PRO A 311 -4.52 -23.46 1.66
C PRO A 311 -3.06 -23.04 1.87
N MET A 312 -2.56 -23.24 3.09
CA MET A 312 -1.18 -22.92 3.48
C MET A 312 -0.61 -24.09 4.27
N LYS A 313 0.62 -24.47 3.95
CA LYS A 313 1.41 -25.44 4.73
C LYS A 313 2.66 -24.73 5.22
N LYS A 314 2.97 -24.88 6.50
CA LYS A 314 4.28 -24.52 7.05
C LYS A 314 5.26 -25.64 6.70
N GLU A 315 6.39 -25.26 6.12
CA GLU A 315 7.55 -26.15 5.93
C GLU A 315 8.15 -26.57 7.27
#